data_AF-A0A7W9PR97-F1
#
_entry.id   AF-A0A7W9PR97-F1
#
_cell.length_a   1.000
_cell.length_b   1.000
_cell.length_c   1.000
_cell.angle_alpha   90.00
_cell.angle_beta   90.00
_cell.angle_gamma   90.00
#
_symmetry.space_group_name_H-M   'P 1'
#
loop_
_entity.id
_entity.type
_entity.pdbx_description
1 polymer ?
#
loop_
_entity_poly.entity_id
_entity_poly.type
_entity_poly.pdbx_seq_one_letter_code
_entity_poly.pdbx_strand_id
1 'polypeptide(L)'
;MTTETKDLFIEDHDLLIDPILEGVMEFPEHSSITNSLIGFHKDFGTILTGFERGYARVTVEIHTEQPPLNTDDWDDVLDISADLKRGRSFVASYDTAFTTNLAFDGPGTYRIRAHARGRAGTKNARLARRPRPSRTSPPHETYLVQVWKAPAAAEQIHKSSSHSALPAADYTGPSTSPYQPAVDAPKIHCEGGGIVLVRTCFTAPQAWNDLVDFVDNGFEEGGCIDVTPIDNSAYDGLTEDQLRTLVDRNEDDWPHHSVLLVADHRALASPDLPLLAVDNPPGEPSPSFRIPREYLEDFVVNMDLGNTDFREWSRDAGDEGIYRETADDV
;
A
#
# COMPACT_ATOMS: atom_id res chain seq x y z
N MET A 1 -31.26 6.11 -9.19
CA MET A 1 -30.41 6.54 -8.07
C MET A 1 -30.46 5.48 -7.00
N THR A 2 -29.30 4.95 -6.60
CA THR A 2 -29.17 4.00 -5.49
C THR A 2 -28.49 4.73 -4.34
N THR A 3 -28.97 4.54 -3.10
CA THR A 3 -28.44 5.26 -1.93
C THR A 3 -28.24 4.32 -0.75
N GLU A 4 -27.11 4.45 -0.07
CA GLU A 4 -26.79 3.75 1.18
C GLU A 4 -26.25 4.77 2.19
N THR A 5 -26.55 4.62 3.47
CA THR A 5 -26.05 5.50 4.54
C THR A 5 -25.65 4.68 5.76
N LYS A 6 -24.45 4.95 6.28
CA LYS A 6 -23.90 4.29 7.47
C LYS A 6 -23.16 5.30 8.34
N ASP A 7 -23.14 5.04 9.64
CA ASP A 7 -22.23 5.69 10.57
C ASP A 7 -20.99 4.81 10.68
N LEU A 8 -19.87 5.27 10.14
CA LEU A 8 -18.60 4.55 10.10
C LEU A 8 -17.70 5.00 11.26
N PHE A 9 -17.00 4.06 11.90
CA PHE A 9 -15.97 4.40 12.85
C PHE A 9 -14.64 4.50 12.12
N ILE A 10 -14.04 5.68 12.18
CA ILE A 10 -12.83 6.05 11.47
C ILE A 10 -11.68 6.16 12.47
N GLU A 11 -10.52 5.68 12.04
CA GLU A 11 -9.22 5.86 12.68
C GLU A 11 -8.30 6.53 11.65
N ASP A 12 -7.19 7.11 12.09
CA ASP A 12 -6.14 7.67 11.25
C ASP A 12 -6.58 8.67 10.15
N HIS A 13 -7.62 9.46 10.43
CA HIS A 13 -8.12 10.54 9.56
C HIS A 13 -8.77 10.11 8.22
N ASP A 14 -9.14 8.85 8.01
CA ASP A 14 -9.58 8.45 6.67
C ASP A 14 -10.81 7.55 6.53
N LEU A 15 -11.47 7.77 5.40
CA LEU A 15 -12.38 6.85 4.75
C LEU A 15 -11.72 6.39 3.46
N LEU A 16 -11.85 5.11 3.18
CA LEU A 16 -11.22 4.49 2.02
C LEU A 16 -12.24 4.25 0.93
N ILE A 17 -11.75 4.27 -0.30
CA ILE A 17 -12.46 3.86 -1.50
C ILE A 17 -11.63 2.74 -2.10
N ASP A 18 -12.06 1.50 -1.84
CA ASP A 18 -11.23 0.31 -2.04
C ASP A 18 -11.89 -0.69 -3.01
N PRO A 19 -11.20 -1.14 -4.07
CA PRO A 19 -11.63 -2.22 -4.96
C PRO A 19 -11.54 -3.65 -4.38
N ILE A 20 -10.93 -3.84 -3.21
CA ILE A 20 -10.70 -5.14 -2.57
C ILE A 20 -11.29 -5.06 -1.14
N LEU A 21 -12.55 -5.46 -0.98
CA LEU A 21 -13.20 -5.54 0.35
C LEU A 21 -12.61 -6.63 1.26
N GLU A 22 -11.74 -7.49 0.75
CA GLU A 22 -11.18 -8.65 1.46
C GLU A 22 -9.64 -8.61 1.39
N GLY A 23 -9.01 -8.14 2.46
CA GLY A 23 -7.56 -8.04 2.56
C GLY A 23 -7.07 -6.60 2.58
N VAL A 24 -5.91 -6.42 3.24
CA VAL A 24 -5.21 -5.18 3.60
C VAL A 24 -5.62 -3.93 2.82
N MET A 25 -6.10 -2.93 3.56
CA MET A 25 -6.40 -1.59 3.08
C MET A 25 -5.12 -0.91 2.59
N GLU A 26 -4.96 -0.75 1.27
CA GLU A 26 -3.88 0.08 0.71
C GLU A 26 -4.27 1.56 0.91
N PHE A 27 -3.47 2.31 1.67
CA PHE A 27 -3.70 3.73 1.92
C PHE A 27 -3.01 4.58 0.84
N PRO A 28 -3.75 5.34 0.00
CA PRO A 28 -3.17 6.43 -0.75
C PRO A 28 -2.42 7.38 0.17
N GLU A 29 -1.15 7.64 -0.12
CA GLU A 29 -0.39 8.63 0.64
C GLU A 29 -1.15 9.97 0.66
N HIS A 30 -1.35 10.51 1.85
CA HIS A 30 -1.99 11.82 2.05
C HIS A 30 -1.28 12.95 1.25
N SER A 31 0.01 12.76 0.91
CA SER A 31 0.83 13.64 0.08
C SER A 31 0.25 13.91 -1.31
N SER A 32 -0.59 13.00 -1.83
CA SER A 32 -1.26 13.13 -3.13
C SER A 32 -2.55 13.96 -3.07
N ILE A 33 -3.06 14.28 -1.87
CA ILE A 33 -4.34 14.96 -1.67
C ILE A 33 -4.10 16.48 -1.63
N THR A 34 -4.12 17.10 -2.80
CA THR A 34 -3.88 18.55 -2.95
C THR A 34 -5.10 19.43 -2.62
N ASN A 35 -6.30 18.84 -2.63
CA ASN A 35 -7.57 19.53 -2.38
C ASN A 35 -8.06 19.46 -0.92
N SER A 36 -7.28 18.83 -0.03
CA SER A 36 -7.58 18.65 1.40
C SER A 36 -8.85 17.86 1.73
N LEU A 37 -9.47 17.16 0.78
CA LEU A 37 -10.68 16.35 1.03
C LEU A 37 -10.60 14.94 0.45
N ILE A 38 -10.33 14.76 -0.84
CA ILE A 38 -10.37 13.44 -1.48
C ILE A 38 -9.25 13.28 -2.51
N GLY A 39 -8.57 12.15 -2.52
CA GLY A 39 -7.58 11.83 -3.55
C GLY A 39 -7.72 10.40 -4.05
N PHE A 40 -7.15 10.16 -5.22
CA PHE A 40 -7.03 8.82 -5.80
C PHE A 40 -5.59 8.54 -6.18
N HIS A 41 -5.16 7.31 -5.91
CA HIS A 41 -3.98 6.70 -6.49
C HIS A 41 -4.41 5.42 -7.20
N LYS A 42 -4.28 5.37 -8.53
CA LYS A 42 -4.84 4.29 -9.37
C LYS A 42 -6.36 4.15 -9.14
N ASP A 43 -6.85 2.96 -8.78
CA ASP A 43 -8.26 2.68 -8.49
C ASP A 43 -8.59 2.70 -6.98
N PHE A 44 -7.66 3.17 -6.14
CA PHE A 44 -7.83 3.39 -4.70
C PHE A 44 -8.01 4.87 -4.40
N GLY A 45 -8.87 5.20 -3.45
CA GLY A 45 -9.09 6.58 -3.02
C GLY A 45 -9.20 6.73 -1.51
N THR A 46 -8.94 7.95 -1.06
CA THR A 46 -9.02 8.35 0.35
C THR A 46 -9.83 9.62 0.47
N ILE A 47 -10.75 9.66 1.42
CA ILE A 47 -11.43 10.88 1.88
C ILE A 47 -10.91 11.22 3.28
N LEU A 48 -10.38 12.43 3.45
CA LEU A 48 -9.80 12.92 4.70
C LEU A 48 -10.87 13.46 5.65
N THR A 49 -10.89 12.95 6.88
CA THR A 49 -11.69 13.50 7.97
C THR A 49 -11.03 14.65 8.70
N GLY A 50 -11.85 15.49 9.34
CA GLY A 50 -11.35 16.56 10.19
C GLY A 50 -10.79 16.04 11.51
N PHE A 51 -11.36 14.97 12.05
CA PHE A 51 -10.85 14.26 13.24
C PHE A 51 -9.90 13.12 12.89
N GLU A 52 -9.07 12.72 13.86
CA GLU A 52 -8.20 11.55 13.76
C GLU A 52 -8.96 10.26 14.00
N ARG A 53 -9.82 10.25 15.02
CA ARG A 53 -10.60 9.08 15.38
C ARG A 53 -12.01 9.46 15.80
N GLY A 54 -13.02 8.73 15.35
CA GLY A 54 -14.41 9.05 15.66
C GLY A 54 -15.42 8.45 14.69
N TYR A 55 -16.70 8.72 14.95
CA TYR A 55 -17.74 8.37 13.99
C TYR A 55 -17.95 9.50 12.99
N ALA A 56 -18.13 9.14 11.71
CA ALA A 56 -18.67 10.01 10.68
C ALA A 56 -19.93 9.40 10.08
N ARG A 57 -20.89 10.24 9.68
CA ARG A 57 -22.03 9.79 8.89
C ARG A 57 -21.69 9.87 7.42
N VAL A 58 -21.74 8.75 6.71
CA VAL A 58 -21.42 8.69 5.28
C VAL A 58 -22.65 8.26 4.50
N THR A 59 -22.91 8.94 3.39
CA THR A 59 -23.94 8.58 2.42
C THR A 59 -23.30 8.39 1.07
N VAL A 60 -23.58 7.26 0.40
CA VAL A 60 -23.13 6.96 -0.96
C VAL A 60 -24.34 7.00 -1.89
N GLU A 61 -24.22 7.69 -3.02
CA GLU A 61 -25.25 7.78 -4.06
C GLU A 61 -24.70 7.43 -5.45
N ILE A 62 -25.36 6.48 -6.12
CA ILE A 62 -25.10 6.13 -7.51
C ILE A 62 -26.07 6.88 -8.43
N HIS A 63 -25.54 7.60 -9.41
CA HIS A 63 -26.29 8.33 -10.41
C HIS A 63 -25.94 7.85 -11.83
N THR A 64 -26.95 7.74 -12.69
CA THR A 64 -26.77 7.38 -14.10
C THR A 64 -26.24 8.54 -14.95
N GLU A 65 -26.42 9.77 -14.46
CA GLU A 65 -25.97 11.03 -15.07
C GLU A 65 -25.43 11.96 -13.98
N GLN A 66 -24.79 13.07 -14.37
CA GLN A 66 -24.27 14.04 -13.41
C GLN A 66 -25.40 14.62 -12.53
N PRO A 67 -25.34 14.47 -11.20
CA PRO A 67 -26.35 15.05 -10.32
C PRO A 67 -26.25 16.59 -10.27
N PRO A 68 -27.37 17.30 -10.06
CA PRO A 68 -27.37 18.75 -9.85
C PRO A 68 -26.40 19.16 -8.74
N LEU A 69 -25.64 20.24 -8.94
CA LEU A 69 -24.74 20.77 -7.93
C LEU A 69 -25.55 21.42 -6.79
N ASN A 70 -25.29 20.99 -5.56
CA ASN A 70 -25.84 21.60 -4.34
C ASN A 70 -24.71 21.81 -3.32
N THR A 71 -24.45 23.07 -2.97
CA THR A 71 -23.37 23.45 -2.05
C THR A 71 -23.86 24.13 -0.77
N ASP A 72 -25.17 24.27 -0.59
CA ASP A 72 -25.74 25.18 0.41
C ASP A 72 -25.46 24.71 1.85
N ASP A 73 -25.68 23.43 2.14
CA ASP A 73 -25.54 22.82 3.48
C ASP A 73 -24.19 22.13 3.73
N TRP A 74 -23.21 22.32 2.84
CA TRP A 74 -21.92 21.64 2.86
C TRP A 74 -20.76 22.61 3.06
N ASP A 75 -19.73 22.22 3.80
CA ASP A 75 -18.55 23.08 4.03
C ASP A 75 -17.55 22.95 2.86
N ASP A 76 -17.37 21.73 2.37
CA ASP A 76 -16.53 21.38 1.23
C ASP A 76 -17.34 20.59 0.19
N VAL A 77 -17.18 20.92 -1.09
CA VAL A 77 -17.78 20.20 -2.22
C VAL A 77 -16.82 20.24 -3.40
N LEU A 78 -16.42 19.07 -3.92
CA LEU A 78 -15.57 18.99 -5.11
C LEU A 78 -15.85 17.74 -5.94
N ASP A 79 -15.51 17.81 -7.23
CA ASP A 79 -15.57 16.70 -8.18
C ASP A 79 -14.17 16.26 -8.60
N ILE A 80 -13.89 14.95 -8.56
CA ILE A 80 -12.66 14.32 -9.04
C ILE A 80 -13.00 13.15 -9.99
N SER A 81 -12.06 12.76 -10.85
CA SER A 81 -12.16 11.57 -11.69
C SER A 81 -11.42 10.40 -11.03
N ALA A 82 -12.02 9.21 -11.09
CA ALA A 82 -11.43 7.96 -10.66
C ALA A 82 -11.50 6.93 -11.80
N ASP A 83 -10.40 6.21 -12.02
CA ASP A 83 -10.34 5.13 -13.00
C ASP A 83 -10.46 3.78 -12.27
N LEU A 84 -11.69 3.26 -12.20
CA LEU A 84 -12.03 2.07 -11.41
C LEU A 84 -11.85 0.80 -12.25
N LYS A 85 -10.59 0.43 -12.50
CA LYS A 85 -10.20 -0.61 -13.47
C LYS A 85 -10.66 -2.02 -13.12
N ARG A 86 -10.82 -2.33 -11.83
CA ARG A 86 -11.26 -3.65 -11.36
C ARG A 86 -12.78 -3.87 -11.44
N GLY A 87 -13.56 -2.86 -11.81
CA GLY A 87 -15.03 -2.97 -11.94
C GLY A 87 -15.78 -3.16 -10.63
N ARG A 88 -15.08 -3.06 -9.50
CA ARG A 88 -15.64 -3.02 -8.15
C ARG A 88 -14.84 -2.03 -7.30
N SER A 89 -15.53 -1.26 -6.47
CA SER A 89 -14.93 -0.28 -5.54
C SER A 89 -15.98 0.14 -4.52
N PHE A 90 -15.59 0.24 -3.24
CA PHE A 90 -16.53 0.46 -2.13
C PHE A 90 -15.97 1.48 -1.14
N VAL A 91 -16.86 2.29 -0.57
CA VAL A 91 -16.48 3.15 0.56
C VAL A 91 -16.36 2.30 1.83
N ALA A 92 -15.28 2.47 2.58
CA ALA A 92 -15.02 1.70 3.79
C ALA A 92 -14.35 2.53 4.89
N SER A 93 -14.45 2.03 6.11
CA SER A 93 -13.56 2.32 7.22
C SER A 93 -12.89 1.02 7.69
N TYR A 94 -11.95 1.11 8.62
CA TYR A 94 -11.25 -0.05 9.18
C TYR A 94 -12.17 -1.19 9.64
N ASP A 95 -13.34 -0.88 10.20
CA ASP A 95 -14.23 -1.88 10.79
C ASP A 95 -15.41 -2.31 9.92
N THR A 96 -15.76 -1.57 8.87
CA THR A 96 -16.93 -1.89 8.05
C THR A 96 -16.91 -1.15 6.71
N ALA A 97 -17.59 -1.74 5.73
CA ALA A 97 -17.70 -1.18 4.40
C ALA A 97 -19.14 -1.05 3.91
N PHE A 98 -19.32 -0.20 2.91
CA PHE A 98 -20.54 -0.09 2.13
C PHE A 98 -20.68 -1.29 1.20
N THR A 99 -21.92 -1.68 0.89
CA THR A 99 -22.21 -2.72 -0.11
C THR A 99 -22.46 -2.14 -1.49
N THR A 100 -22.66 -0.83 -1.56
CA THR A 100 -22.84 -0.08 -2.81
C THR A 100 -21.53 0.00 -3.58
N ASN A 101 -21.46 -0.69 -4.72
CA ASN A 101 -20.33 -0.64 -5.64
C ASN A 101 -20.30 0.69 -6.42
N LEU A 102 -19.24 1.48 -6.26
CA LEU A 102 -19.01 2.73 -6.99
C LEU A 102 -18.77 2.50 -8.49
N ALA A 103 -18.16 1.37 -8.86
CA ALA A 103 -17.98 0.93 -10.24
C ALA A 103 -19.21 0.15 -10.76
N PHE A 104 -20.40 0.71 -10.54
CA PHE A 104 -21.69 0.05 -10.76
C PHE A 104 -21.95 -0.42 -12.20
N ASP A 105 -21.25 0.15 -13.18
CA ASP A 105 -21.34 -0.17 -14.61
C ASP A 105 -19.99 -0.71 -15.13
N GLY A 106 -19.37 -1.56 -14.32
CA GLY A 106 -18.12 -2.28 -14.61
C GLY A 106 -16.88 -1.38 -14.64
N PRO A 107 -15.75 -1.91 -15.15
CA PRO A 107 -14.51 -1.15 -15.29
C PRO A 107 -14.69 0.13 -16.09
N GLY A 108 -14.06 1.20 -15.63
CA GLY A 108 -13.96 2.44 -16.41
C GLY A 108 -13.81 3.69 -15.56
N THR A 109 -13.92 4.82 -16.24
CA THR A 109 -13.80 6.14 -15.60
C THR A 109 -15.13 6.62 -15.04
N TYR A 110 -15.07 7.06 -13.79
CA TYR A 110 -16.19 7.64 -13.06
C TYR A 110 -15.82 9.04 -12.57
N ARG A 111 -16.84 9.87 -12.40
CA ARG A 111 -16.74 11.13 -11.66
C ARG A 111 -17.32 10.92 -10.28
N ILE A 112 -16.61 11.43 -9.28
CA ILE A 112 -17.00 11.36 -7.88
C ILE A 112 -17.10 12.78 -7.36
N ARG A 113 -18.26 13.13 -6.80
CA ARG A 113 -18.48 14.35 -6.03
C ARG A 113 -18.47 14.02 -4.55
N ALA A 114 -17.49 14.56 -3.83
CA ALA A 114 -17.43 14.47 -2.37
C ALA A 114 -17.98 15.75 -1.77
N HIS A 115 -18.89 15.62 -0.81
CA HIS A 115 -19.31 16.71 0.05
C HIS A 115 -18.92 16.37 1.48
N ALA A 116 -18.46 17.37 2.22
CA ALA A 116 -18.15 17.22 3.63
C ALA A 116 -18.66 18.42 4.44
N ARG A 117 -19.05 18.16 5.69
CA ARG A 117 -19.38 19.20 6.66
C ARG A 117 -19.01 18.80 8.08
N GLY A 118 -18.77 19.79 8.92
CA GLY A 118 -18.46 19.62 10.35
C GLY A 118 -16.97 19.46 10.65
N ARG A 119 -16.12 19.30 9.62
CA ARG A 119 -14.68 19.03 9.73
C ARG A 119 -13.92 20.04 10.58
N ALA A 120 -14.33 21.31 10.52
CA ALA A 120 -13.64 22.38 11.26
C ALA A 120 -13.85 22.28 12.78
N GLY A 121 -15.00 21.75 13.21
CA GLY A 121 -15.37 21.61 14.63
C GLY A 121 -14.65 20.46 15.35
N THR A 122 -13.97 19.61 14.59
CA THR A 122 -13.43 18.32 15.03
C THR A 122 -11.94 18.14 14.71
N LYS A 123 -11.25 19.22 14.32
CA LYS A 123 -9.86 19.20 13.89
C LYS A 123 -8.95 18.37 14.82
N ASN A 124 -8.38 17.29 14.29
CA ASN A 124 -7.49 16.33 14.95
C ASN A 124 -8.05 15.77 16.27
N ALA A 125 -9.37 15.75 16.44
CA ALA A 125 -9.99 15.21 17.63
C ALA A 125 -9.82 13.67 17.66
N ARG A 126 -9.61 13.14 18.87
CA ARG A 126 -9.69 11.71 19.17
C ARG A 126 -10.98 11.42 19.93
N LEU A 127 -12.08 11.23 19.20
CA LEU A 127 -13.41 10.98 19.75
C LEU A 127 -13.56 9.52 20.20
N ALA A 128 -14.32 9.30 21.28
CA ALA A 128 -14.53 7.98 21.84
C ALA A 128 -15.39 7.08 20.93
N ARG A 129 -15.05 5.79 20.85
CA ARG A 129 -15.84 4.77 20.12
C ARG A 129 -17.19 4.45 20.79
N ARG A 130 -17.39 4.87 22.04
CA ARG A 130 -18.66 4.69 22.75
C ARG A 130 -19.06 5.99 23.47
N PRO A 131 -20.38 6.29 23.55
CA PRO A 131 -21.49 5.54 22.95
C PRO A 131 -21.50 5.64 21.42
N ARG A 132 -22.13 4.66 20.75
CA ARG A 132 -22.34 4.74 19.30
C ARG A 132 -23.28 5.91 18.98
N PRO A 133 -23.15 6.53 17.79
CA PRO A 133 -24.05 7.58 17.37
C PRO A 133 -25.50 7.12 17.38
N SER A 134 -26.39 8.07 17.60
CA SER A 134 -27.84 7.84 17.57
C SER A 134 -28.52 8.99 16.83
N ARG A 135 -29.83 8.85 16.60
CA ARG A 135 -30.60 9.92 15.96
C ARG A 135 -30.58 11.24 16.75
N THR A 136 -30.48 11.18 18.08
CA THR A 136 -30.45 12.35 18.97
C THR A 136 -29.02 12.86 19.25
N SER A 137 -28.02 12.09 18.85
CA SER A 137 -26.59 12.45 18.98
C SER A 137 -25.86 11.93 17.73
N PRO A 138 -26.05 12.59 16.57
CA PRO A 138 -25.43 12.17 15.33
C PRO A 138 -23.91 12.44 15.36
N PRO A 139 -23.15 11.84 14.43
CA PRO A 139 -21.75 12.18 14.21
C PRO A 139 -21.53 13.67 13.97
N HIS A 140 -20.38 14.18 14.40
CA HIS A 140 -20.01 15.59 14.19
C HIS A 140 -19.70 15.91 12.72
N GLU A 141 -19.16 14.93 11.98
CA GLU A 141 -18.89 15.06 10.55
C GLU A 141 -19.88 14.25 9.72
N THR A 142 -20.27 14.82 8.58
CA THR A 142 -21.11 14.14 7.58
C THR A 142 -20.45 14.22 6.21
N TYR A 143 -20.53 13.14 5.45
CA TYR A 143 -20.02 13.01 4.09
C TYR A 143 -21.10 12.52 3.14
N LEU A 144 -21.14 13.09 1.93
CA LEU A 144 -21.93 12.60 0.81
C LEU A 144 -21.02 12.34 -0.38
N VAL A 145 -20.96 11.08 -0.82
CA VAL A 145 -20.20 10.61 -1.97
C VAL A 145 -21.18 10.29 -3.10
N GLN A 146 -21.23 11.14 -4.12
CA GLN A 146 -22.02 10.88 -5.32
C GLN A 146 -21.12 10.40 -6.44
N VAL A 147 -21.53 9.38 -7.19
CA VAL A 147 -20.75 8.83 -8.31
C VAL A 147 -21.62 8.68 -9.55
N TRP A 148 -21.04 9.01 -10.72
CA TRP A 148 -21.64 8.78 -12.03
C TRP A 148 -20.57 8.44 -13.06
N LYS A 149 -20.94 7.66 -14.07
CA LYS A 149 -20.03 7.31 -15.17
C LYS A 149 -19.84 8.51 -16.10
N ALA A 150 -18.60 8.93 -16.33
CA ALA A 150 -18.27 10.04 -17.22
C ALA A 150 -16.77 10.03 -17.57
N PRO A 151 -16.36 10.63 -18.71
CA PRO A 151 -14.95 10.75 -19.06
C PRO A 151 -14.13 11.46 -17.98
N ALA A 152 -12.82 11.21 -17.98
CA ALA A 152 -11.88 11.91 -17.13
C ALA A 152 -11.97 13.43 -17.38
N ALA A 153 -12.07 14.21 -16.31
CA ALA A 153 -12.07 15.65 -16.35
C ALA A 153 -11.19 16.18 -15.23
N ALA A 154 -10.74 17.43 -15.36
CA ALA A 154 -10.00 18.10 -14.30
C ALA A 154 -10.80 18.09 -12.98
N GLU A 155 -10.09 18.12 -11.87
CA GLU A 155 -10.68 18.36 -10.58
C GLU A 155 -11.42 19.70 -10.57
N GLN A 156 -12.57 19.74 -9.91
CA GLN A 156 -13.36 20.96 -9.74
C GLN A 156 -13.73 21.14 -8.28
N ILE A 157 -13.14 22.14 -7.63
CA ILE A 157 -13.51 22.56 -6.28
C ILE A 157 -14.69 23.53 -6.40
N HIS A 158 -15.88 23.10 -6.00
CA HIS A 158 -17.11 23.89 -6.05
C HIS A 158 -17.28 24.76 -4.80
N LYS A 159 -16.86 24.22 -3.65
CA LYS A 159 -16.81 24.91 -2.36
C LYS A 159 -15.68 24.32 -1.53
N SER A 160 -14.92 25.17 -0.87
CA SER A 160 -13.90 24.73 0.08
C SER A 160 -13.88 25.71 1.24
N SER A 161 -14.10 25.18 2.42
CA SER A 161 -13.81 25.87 3.66
C SER A 161 -12.29 25.86 3.87
N SER A 162 -11.73 26.97 4.35
CA SER A 162 -10.28 27.12 4.56
C SER A 162 -9.81 26.18 5.69
N HIS A 163 -9.69 24.90 5.39
CA HIS A 163 -8.94 23.98 6.21
C HIS A 163 -7.48 24.35 6.06
N SER A 164 -6.81 24.64 7.18
CA SER A 164 -5.36 24.42 7.20
C SER A 164 -5.21 22.98 6.70
N ALA A 165 -4.43 22.76 5.63
CA ALA A 165 -3.98 21.42 5.30
C ALA A 165 -3.70 20.74 6.64
N LEU A 166 -4.29 19.55 6.86
CA LEU A 166 -3.89 18.75 8.01
C LEU A 166 -2.36 18.84 8.01
N PRO A 167 -1.69 19.16 9.15
CA PRO A 167 -0.24 18.99 9.19
C PRO A 167 -0.04 17.62 8.59
N ALA A 168 0.64 17.54 7.42
CA ALA A 168 0.88 16.29 6.72
C ALA A 168 1.23 15.34 7.83
N ALA A 169 0.33 14.38 8.11
CA ALA A 169 0.30 13.76 9.43
C ALA A 169 1.74 13.40 9.78
N ASP A 170 2.15 13.58 11.03
CA ASP A 170 3.47 13.15 11.53
C ASP A 170 3.71 11.63 11.34
N TYR A 171 2.94 10.97 10.46
CA TYR A 171 3.41 9.95 9.55
C TYR A 171 4.68 10.39 8.81
N THR A 172 5.82 10.25 9.50
CA THR A 172 7.12 9.99 8.87
C THR A 172 7.14 8.57 8.29
N GLY A 173 6.11 8.22 7.50
CA GLY A 173 6.30 7.23 6.46
C GLY A 173 7.40 7.75 5.53
N PRO A 174 8.16 6.86 4.86
CA PRO A 174 9.36 7.25 4.15
C PRO A 174 9.09 8.48 3.27
N SER A 175 9.97 9.49 3.35
CA SER A 175 9.91 10.78 2.63
C SER A 175 9.86 10.64 1.09
N THR A 176 9.83 9.42 0.61
CA THR A 176 9.67 8.97 -0.76
C THR A 176 8.59 7.90 -0.72
N SER A 177 7.57 8.04 -1.57
CA SER A 177 6.64 6.95 -1.83
C SER A 177 7.41 5.65 -2.00
N PRO A 178 7.14 4.58 -1.20
CA PRO A 178 7.83 3.32 -1.39
C PRO A 178 7.59 2.83 -2.84
N TYR A 179 6.37 2.99 -3.35
CA TYR A 179 6.04 2.62 -4.72
C TYR A 179 6.36 3.74 -5.72
N GLN A 180 7.62 3.75 -6.19
CA GLN A 180 7.88 4.23 -7.54
C GLN A 180 6.95 3.48 -8.54
N PRO A 181 6.44 4.15 -9.59
CA PRO A 181 5.42 3.57 -10.47
C PRO A 181 5.86 2.20 -10.98
N ALA A 182 4.87 1.29 -11.16
CA ALA A 182 5.09 0.00 -11.82
C ALA A 182 5.92 0.24 -13.09
N VAL A 183 7.08 -0.39 -13.14
CA VAL A 183 8.01 -0.23 -14.25
C VAL A 183 7.60 -1.16 -15.37
N ASP A 184 7.74 -0.69 -16.62
CA ASP A 184 7.58 -1.52 -17.81
C ASP A 184 8.82 -2.42 -17.95
N ALA A 185 8.90 -3.45 -17.11
CA ALA A 185 9.96 -4.43 -17.08
C ALA A 185 9.36 -5.85 -17.09
N PRO A 186 10.12 -6.87 -17.54
CA PRO A 186 9.66 -8.25 -17.51
C PRO A 186 9.23 -8.70 -16.12
N LYS A 187 8.23 -9.57 -16.05
CA LYS A 187 7.78 -10.16 -14.80
C LYS A 187 8.84 -11.09 -14.22
N ILE A 188 8.95 -11.09 -12.90
CA ILE A 188 9.78 -11.97 -12.11
C ILE A 188 8.98 -13.26 -11.89
N HIS A 189 9.41 -14.32 -12.57
CA HIS A 189 8.80 -15.63 -12.49
C HIS A 189 9.89 -16.71 -12.58
N CYS A 190 9.89 -17.66 -11.65
CA CYS A 190 10.61 -18.92 -11.76
C CYS A 190 9.63 -20.10 -11.56
N GLU A 191 9.70 -21.09 -12.46
CA GLU A 191 8.81 -22.26 -12.47
C GLU A 191 8.94 -23.12 -11.19
N GLY A 192 10.08 -23.03 -10.49
CA GLY A 192 10.36 -23.79 -9.28
C GLY A 192 9.71 -23.25 -8.00
N GLY A 193 9.24 -21.99 -8.00
CA GLY A 193 8.87 -21.28 -6.76
C GLY A 193 10.13 -20.84 -5.98
N GLY A 194 10.02 -20.75 -4.64
CA GLY A 194 11.16 -20.47 -3.76
C GLY A 194 11.63 -19.02 -3.72
N ILE A 195 12.80 -18.81 -3.13
CA ILE A 195 13.43 -17.49 -2.99
C ILE A 195 14.17 -17.14 -4.29
N VAL A 196 14.09 -15.89 -4.72
CA VAL A 196 14.80 -15.41 -5.92
C VAL A 196 15.88 -14.41 -5.55
N LEU A 197 17.05 -14.54 -6.19
CA LEU A 197 18.14 -13.56 -6.11
C LEU A 197 18.10 -12.64 -7.32
N VAL A 198 17.60 -11.43 -7.16
CA VAL A 198 17.43 -10.45 -8.24
C VAL A 198 18.62 -9.51 -8.30
N ARG A 199 19.25 -9.43 -9.48
CA ARG A 199 20.30 -8.44 -9.75
C ARG A 199 19.70 -7.08 -10.11
N THR A 200 20.03 -6.04 -9.35
CA THR A 200 19.67 -4.64 -9.69
C THR A 200 20.88 -3.73 -9.88
N CYS A 201 22.10 -4.24 -9.71
CA CYS A 201 23.33 -3.51 -9.98
C CYS A 201 24.19 -4.21 -11.03
N PHE A 202 24.47 -3.49 -12.12
CA PHE A 202 25.25 -4.01 -13.24
C PHE A 202 26.68 -3.44 -13.30
N THR A 203 27.09 -2.62 -12.33
CA THR A 203 28.42 -1.99 -12.30
C THR A 203 29.55 -2.89 -11.80
N ALA A 204 29.22 -4.04 -11.18
CA ALA A 204 30.20 -4.95 -10.57
C ALA A 204 29.98 -6.41 -11.01
N PRO A 205 30.28 -6.77 -12.28
CA PRO A 205 30.01 -8.09 -12.83
C PRO A 205 30.80 -9.23 -12.16
N GLN A 206 32.02 -8.98 -11.68
CA GLN A 206 32.78 -10.02 -10.97
C GLN A 206 32.15 -10.36 -9.62
N ALA A 207 31.76 -9.36 -8.83
CA ALA A 207 31.10 -9.58 -7.54
C ALA A 207 29.75 -10.31 -7.70
N TRP A 208 29.03 -10.05 -8.80
CA TRP A 208 27.83 -10.82 -9.15
C TRP A 208 28.15 -12.29 -9.43
N ASN A 209 29.16 -12.58 -10.25
CA ASN A 209 29.56 -13.97 -10.53
C ASN A 209 30.02 -14.69 -9.26
N ASP A 210 30.81 -14.04 -8.40
CA ASP A 210 31.27 -14.60 -7.13
C ASP A 210 30.10 -14.91 -6.18
N LEU A 211 29.05 -14.08 -6.21
CA LEU A 211 27.81 -14.30 -5.46
C LEU A 211 27.00 -15.48 -6.01
N VAL A 212 26.84 -15.59 -7.32
CA VAL A 212 26.15 -16.72 -7.96
C VAL A 212 26.91 -18.02 -7.67
N ASP A 213 28.23 -18.03 -7.81
CA ASP A 213 29.08 -19.18 -7.49
C ASP A 213 28.93 -19.58 -6.00
N PHE A 214 28.79 -18.61 -5.10
CA PHE A 214 28.52 -18.86 -3.68
C PHE A 214 27.13 -19.46 -3.43
N VAL A 215 26.08 -18.95 -4.07
CA VAL A 215 24.73 -19.52 -3.95
C VAL A 215 24.68 -20.96 -4.46
N ASP A 216 25.37 -21.24 -5.57
CA ASP A 216 25.38 -22.55 -6.21
C ASP A 216 26.28 -23.59 -5.48
N ASN A 217 27.39 -23.16 -4.87
CA ASN A 217 28.46 -24.08 -4.42
C ASN A 217 29.06 -23.77 -3.03
N GLY A 218 28.57 -22.73 -2.34
CA GLY A 218 29.29 -22.09 -1.24
C GLY A 218 29.13 -22.68 0.15
N PHE A 219 28.25 -23.66 0.34
CA PHE A 219 27.81 -24.12 1.67
C PHE A 219 28.41 -25.49 2.06
N GLU A 220 28.53 -25.76 3.37
CA GLU A 220 29.18 -26.98 3.86
C GLU A 220 28.47 -28.25 3.32
N GLU A 221 29.25 -29.29 3.01
CA GLU A 221 28.81 -30.52 2.31
C GLU A 221 28.29 -30.35 0.87
N GLY A 222 28.58 -29.23 0.20
CA GLY A 222 28.15 -29.03 -1.20
C GLY A 222 26.63 -28.84 -1.31
N GLY A 223 26.01 -28.33 -0.25
CA GLY A 223 24.62 -27.89 -0.26
C GLY A 223 24.44 -26.72 -1.21
N CYS A 224 23.36 -26.76 -1.98
CA CYS A 224 22.79 -25.57 -2.62
C CYS A 224 21.58 -25.15 -1.78
N ILE A 225 21.42 -23.84 -1.59
CA ILE A 225 20.18 -23.27 -1.07
C ILE A 225 19.19 -23.09 -2.23
N ASP A 226 17.88 -23.19 -1.96
CA ASP A 226 16.85 -23.03 -3.00
C ASP A 226 16.64 -21.54 -3.35
N VAL A 227 17.67 -20.97 -3.97
CA VAL A 227 17.68 -19.59 -4.46
C VAL A 227 17.94 -19.58 -5.95
N THR A 228 17.01 -19.02 -6.72
CA THR A 228 17.19 -18.87 -8.17
C THR A 228 17.75 -17.48 -8.52
N PRO A 229 18.95 -17.37 -9.13
CA PRO A 229 19.46 -16.10 -9.64
C PRO A 229 18.66 -15.59 -10.84
N ILE A 230 18.31 -14.31 -10.83
CA ILE A 230 17.61 -13.61 -11.91
C ILE A 230 18.47 -12.43 -12.36
N ASP A 231 19.08 -12.59 -13.54
CA ASP A 231 19.96 -11.60 -14.18
C ASP A 231 19.25 -11.00 -15.41
N ASN A 232 18.67 -9.81 -15.24
CA ASN A 232 18.00 -9.09 -16.32
C ASN A 232 18.33 -7.60 -16.26
N SER A 233 18.99 -7.07 -17.28
CA SER A 233 19.41 -5.66 -17.35
C SER A 233 18.25 -4.66 -17.27
N ALA A 234 17.01 -5.09 -17.53
CA ALA A 234 15.84 -4.24 -17.31
C ALA A 234 15.59 -3.90 -15.83
N TYR A 235 16.25 -4.62 -14.91
CA TYR A 235 16.13 -4.41 -13.48
C TYR A 235 17.21 -3.48 -12.90
N ASP A 236 18.08 -2.90 -13.74
CA ASP A 236 19.13 -1.99 -13.30
C ASP A 236 18.54 -0.78 -12.55
N GLY A 237 18.96 -0.62 -11.30
CA GLY A 237 18.53 0.46 -10.42
C GLY A 237 17.11 0.33 -9.84
N LEU A 238 16.41 -0.80 -10.02
CA LEU A 238 15.08 -0.96 -9.45
C LEU A 238 15.09 -1.05 -7.92
N THR A 239 14.10 -0.41 -7.30
CA THR A 239 13.87 -0.46 -5.84
C THR A 239 13.15 -1.74 -5.41
N GLU A 240 13.21 -2.07 -4.12
CA GLU A 240 12.47 -3.21 -3.56
C GLU A 240 10.97 -3.17 -3.88
N ASP A 241 10.37 -1.98 -3.84
CA ASP A 241 8.95 -1.80 -4.15
C ASP A 241 8.63 -2.00 -5.63
N GLN A 242 9.51 -1.55 -6.53
CA GLN A 242 9.36 -1.83 -7.96
C GLN A 242 9.45 -3.33 -8.23
N LEU A 243 10.39 -4.03 -7.59
CA LEU A 243 10.55 -5.47 -7.73
C LEU A 243 9.31 -6.23 -7.26
N ARG A 244 8.69 -5.85 -6.15
CA ARG A 244 7.41 -6.44 -5.69
C ARG A 244 6.32 -6.39 -6.76
N THR A 245 6.26 -5.29 -7.54
CA THR A 245 5.27 -5.15 -8.62
C THR A 245 5.54 -6.05 -9.82
N LEU A 246 6.77 -6.55 -9.96
CA LEU A 246 7.17 -7.43 -11.03
C LEU A 246 6.96 -8.91 -10.71
N VAL A 247 6.75 -9.29 -9.44
CA VAL A 247 6.44 -10.68 -9.07
C VAL A 247 5.03 -11.03 -9.55
N ASP A 248 4.91 -12.15 -10.25
CA ASP A 248 3.61 -12.67 -10.64
C ASP A 248 2.80 -13.11 -9.41
N ARG A 249 1.49 -12.93 -9.48
CA ARG A 249 0.55 -13.33 -8.43
C ARG A 249 -0.53 -14.23 -9.03
N ASN A 250 -1.00 -15.20 -8.25
CA ASN A 250 -2.09 -16.07 -8.65
C ASN A 250 -3.46 -15.40 -8.48
N GLU A 251 -4.54 -16.12 -8.75
CA GLU A 251 -5.91 -15.61 -8.67
C GLU A 251 -6.36 -15.18 -7.26
N ASP A 252 -5.70 -15.70 -6.22
CA ASP A 252 -5.92 -15.36 -4.81
C ASP A 252 -4.94 -14.28 -4.32
N ASP A 253 -4.30 -13.55 -5.23
CA ASP A 253 -3.26 -12.54 -4.97
C ASP A 253 -2.00 -13.08 -4.27
N TRP A 254 -1.85 -14.40 -4.21
CA TRP A 254 -0.65 -15.02 -3.63
C TRP A 254 0.52 -14.89 -4.60
N PRO A 255 1.66 -14.34 -4.17
CA PRO A 255 2.81 -14.18 -5.04
C PRO A 255 3.51 -15.52 -5.29
N HIS A 256 4.05 -15.67 -6.51
CA HIS A 256 4.91 -16.81 -6.85
C HIS A 256 6.21 -16.83 -6.03
N HIS A 257 6.66 -15.65 -5.56
CA HIS A 257 7.83 -15.49 -4.71
C HIS A 257 7.48 -14.58 -3.53
N SER A 258 7.41 -15.15 -2.34
CA SER A 258 7.12 -14.42 -1.10
C SER A 258 8.34 -13.74 -0.49
N VAL A 259 9.54 -14.02 -0.99
CA VAL A 259 10.79 -13.39 -0.57
C VAL A 259 11.66 -13.14 -1.80
N LEU A 260 12.26 -11.94 -1.86
CA LEU A 260 13.30 -11.61 -2.82
C LEU A 260 14.59 -11.25 -2.09
N LEU A 261 15.71 -11.75 -2.58
CA LEU A 261 17.04 -11.28 -2.23
C LEU A 261 17.51 -10.35 -3.34
N VAL A 262 17.94 -9.13 -3.01
CA VAL A 262 18.33 -8.12 -3.99
C VAL A 262 19.81 -7.84 -3.92
N ALA A 263 20.51 -8.10 -5.03
CA ALA A 263 21.91 -7.75 -5.26
C ALA A 263 22.00 -6.35 -5.89
N ASP A 264 21.89 -5.34 -5.03
CA ASP A 264 22.00 -3.93 -5.41
C ASP A 264 23.44 -3.41 -5.33
N HIS A 265 23.63 -2.10 -5.54
CA HIS A 265 24.96 -1.49 -5.51
C HIS A 265 25.65 -1.67 -4.16
N ARG A 266 24.91 -1.58 -3.05
CA ARG A 266 25.47 -1.73 -1.70
C ARG A 266 25.93 -3.15 -1.44
N ALA A 267 25.13 -4.14 -1.86
CA ALA A 267 25.49 -5.54 -1.73
C ALA A 267 26.78 -5.85 -2.50
N LEU A 268 26.82 -5.51 -3.79
CA LEU A 268 27.96 -5.84 -4.67
C LEU A 268 29.22 -4.99 -4.44
N ALA A 269 29.12 -3.88 -3.70
CA ALA A 269 30.27 -3.04 -3.34
C ALA A 269 30.95 -3.47 -2.02
N SER A 270 30.36 -4.39 -1.25
CA SER A 270 30.88 -4.85 0.03
C SER A 270 31.41 -6.29 -0.05
N PRO A 271 32.55 -6.61 0.59
CA PRO A 271 33.04 -8.00 0.64
C PRO A 271 32.09 -8.95 1.40
N ASP A 272 31.30 -8.42 2.33
CA ASP A 272 30.33 -9.19 3.12
C ASP A 272 29.02 -9.46 2.36
N LEU A 273 28.89 -8.93 1.13
CA LEU A 273 27.75 -9.07 0.22
C LEU A 273 26.38 -8.98 0.93
N PRO A 274 26.07 -7.89 1.66
CA PRO A 274 24.82 -7.75 2.40
C PRO A 274 23.63 -7.59 1.44
N LEU A 275 23.01 -8.71 1.09
CA LEU A 275 21.83 -8.76 0.21
C LEU A 275 20.66 -8.10 0.91
N LEU A 276 19.85 -7.36 0.18
CA LEU A 276 18.61 -6.83 0.72
C LEU A 276 17.53 -7.92 0.62
N ALA A 277 17.10 -8.45 1.76
CA ALA A 277 15.96 -9.32 1.86
C ALA A 277 14.68 -8.49 1.88
N VAL A 278 13.77 -8.81 0.97
CA VAL A 278 12.53 -8.10 0.70
C VAL A 278 11.41 -9.11 0.89
N ASP A 279 10.56 -8.88 1.90
CA ASP A 279 9.33 -9.65 2.11
C ASP A 279 8.45 -9.51 0.86
N ASN A 280 7.43 -10.31 0.60
CA ASN A 280 6.43 -10.05 -0.44
C ASN A 280 5.19 -10.91 -0.15
N PRO A 281 4.50 -10.72 0.98
CA PRO A 281 3.29 -11.46 1.26
C PRO A 281 2.12 -10.87 0.45
N PRO A 282 0.97 -11.54 0.42
CA PRO A 282 -0.28 -10.82 0.21
C PRO A 282 -0.49 -9.83 1.37
N GLY A 283 -0.81 -8.58 1.03
CA GLY A 283 -0.98 -7.53 2.03
C GLY A 283 0.33 -6.84 2.43
N GLU A 284 0.42 -6.43 3.70
CA GLU A 284 1.50 -5.57 4.20
C GLU A 284 2.80 -6.35 4.41
N PRO A 285 3.91 -5.94 3.78
CA PRO A 285 5.20 -6.58 3.98
C PRO A 285 5.88 -6.15 5.28
N SER A 286 6.63 -7.07 5.86
CA SER A 286 7.57 -6.73 6.93
C SER A 286 8.70 -5.82 6.41
N PRO A 287 9.31 -4.98 7.26
CA PRO A 287 10.44 -4.14 6.87
C PRO A 287 11.59 -4.94 6.24
N SER A 288 12.06 -4.51 5.07
CA SER A 288 13.21 -5.09 4.40
C SER A 288 14.48 -4.89 5.23
N PHE A 289 15.39 -5.86 5.20
CA PHE A 289 16.63 -5.84 5.96
C PHE A 289 17.78 -6.43 5.15
N ARG A 290 19.02 -6.20 5.59
CA ARG A 290 20.23 -6.68 4.93
C ARG A 290 20.72 -7.95 5.57
N ILE A 291 20.95 -8.97 4.77
CA ILE A 291 21.49 -10.27 5.19
C ILE A 291 22.94 -10.37 4.70
N PRO A 292 23.93 -10.32 5.60
CA PRO A 292 25.32 -10.62 5.26
C PRO A 292 25.46 -12.06 4.73
N ARG A 293 26.45 -12.26 3.87
CA ARG A 293 26.77 -13.58 3.28
C ARG A 293 26.85 -14.72 4.30
N GLU A 294 27.39 -14.44 5.49
CA GLU A 294 27.60 -15.44 6.55
C GLU A 294 26.29 -16.02 7.12
N TYR A 295 25.19 -15.27 7.05
CA TYR A 295 23.87 -15.70 7.56
C TYR A 295 22.90 -16.12 6.45
N LEU A 296 23.35 -16.09 5.19
CA LEU A 296 22.46 -16.35 4.04
C LEU A 296 21.96 -17.80 4.02
N GLU A 297 22.83 -18.76 4.36
CA GLU A 297 22.44 -20.18 4.42
C GLU A 297 21.33 -20.41 5.43
N ASP A 298 21.56 -19.98 6.66
CA ASP A 298 20.63 -20.13 7.77
C ASP A 298 19.28 -19.46 7.47
N PHE A 299 19.31 -18.25 6.88
CA PHE A 299 18.10 -17.57 6.48
C PHE A 299 17.28 -18.40 5.50
N VAL A 300 17.88 -18.82 4.39
CA VAL A 300 17.14 -19.54 3.33
C VAL A 300 16.65 -20.90 3.83
N VAL A 301 17.50 -21.66 4.50
CA VAL A 301 17.14 -22.99 5.02
C VAL A 301 15.99 -22.90 6.04
N ASN A 302 16.02 -21.94 6.96
CA ASN A 302 14.93 -21.80 7.94
C ASN A 302 13.63 -21.29 7.30
N MET A 303 13.71 -20.43 6.29
CA MET A 303 12.54 -19.98 5.53
C MET A 303 11.92 -21.13 4.72
N ASP A 304 12.73 -21.96 4.06
CA ASP A 304 12.25 -23.10 3.25
C ASP A 304 11.65 -24.21 4.12
N LEU A 305 12.25 -24.49 5.28
CA LEU A 305 11.74 -25.47 6.24
C LEU A 305 10.54 -24.96 7.06
N GLY A 306 10.29 -23.64 7.04
CA GLY A 306 9.26 -22.99 7.85
C GLY A 306 9.57 -23.01 9.35
N ASN A 307 10.85 -23.04 9.73
CA ASN A 307 11.29 -22.94 11.13
C ASN A 307 11.10 -21.53 11.67
N THR A 308 11.21 -20.53 10.80
CA THR A 308 11.06 -19.10 11.08
C THR A 308 10.21 -18.43 10.02
N ASP A 309 9.70 -17.24 10.30
CA ASP A 309 9.08 -16.37 9.29
C ASP A 309 9.93 -15.12 9.01
N PHE A 310 9.64 -14.42 7.90
CA PHE A 310 10.40 -13.23 7.51
C PHE A 310 10.36 -12.13 8.60
N ARG A 311 9.25 -12.03 9.34
CA ARG A 311 9.04 -10.99 10.35
C ARG A 311 9.97 -11.18 11.55
N GLU A 312 10.27 -12.41 11.92
CA GLU A 312 11.26 -12.73 12.96
C GLU A 312 12.64 -12.19 12.60
N TRP A 313 13.15 -12.51 11.40
CA TRP A 313 14.43 -12.00 10.92
C TRP A 313 14.46 -10.47 10.75
N SER A 314 13.35 -9.89 10.27
CA SER A 314 13.20 -8.44 10.14
C SER A 314 13.24 -7.72 11.49
N ARG A 315 12.64 -8.31 12.53
CA ARG A 315 12.67 -7.77 13.90
C ARG A 315 14.07 -7.85 14.51
N ASP A 316 14.80 -8.91 14.22
CA ASP A 316 16.11 -9.18 14.82
C ASP A 316 17.24 -8.46 14.06
N ALA A 317 16.95 -7.91 12.87
CA ALA A 317 17.80 -6.90 12.24
C ALA A 317 17.84 -5.62 13.11
N GLY A 318 19.03 -5.24 13.58
CA GLY A 318 19.19 -4.06 14.43
C GLY A 318 18.86 -2.76 13.69
N ASP A 319 18.89 -1.62 14.41
CA ASP A 319 18.47 -0.28 13.93
C ASP A 319 19.11 0.18 12.59
N GLU A 320 20.23 -0.41 12.19
CA GLU A 320 20.91 -0.15 10.92
C GLU A 320 20.29 -0.91 9.72
N GLY A 321 19.29 -1.75 9.96
CA GLY A 321 18.66 -2.62 8.97
C GLY A 321 19.59 -3.73 8.47
N ILE A 322 20.54 -4.18 9.28
CA ILE A 322 21.45 -5.29 8.98
C ILE A 322 21.23 -6.38 10.03
N TYR A 323 20.94 -7.59 9.57
CA TYR A 323 20.85 -8.76 10.43
C TYR A 323 22.20 -9.06 11.06
N ARG A 324 22.18 -9.20 12.38
CA ARG A 324 23.28 -9.66 13.21
C ARG A 324 22.64 -10.59 14.21
N GLU A 325 23.17 -11.78 14.38
CA GLU A 325 22.68 -12.68 15.43
C GLU A 325 22.65 -11.92 16.76
N THR A 326 21.45 -11.73 17.32
CA THR A 326 21.33 -11.20 18.66
C THR A 326 21.92 -12.23 19.59
N ALA A 327 22.95 -11.85 20.35
CA ALA A 327 23.45 -12.67 21.44
C ALA A 327 22.31 -12.82 22.46
N ASP A 328 21.46 -13.83 22.29
CA ASP A 328 20.48 -14.20 23.28
C ASP A 328 21.21 -14.64 24.55
N ASP A 329 20.66 -14.15 25.68
CA ASP A 329 21.08 -14.40 27.05
C ASP A 329 21.59 -15.84 27.29
N VAL A 330 22.87 -15.96 27.67
CA VAL A 330 23.44 -17.15 28.34
C VAL A 330 22.89 -17.27 29.77
#